data_AF-A0A376MVM6-F1
#
_entry.id   AF-A0A376MVM6-F1
#
_cell.length_a   1.000
_cell.length_b   1.000
_cell.length_c   1.000
_cell.angle_alpha   90.00
_cell.angle_beta   90.00
_cell.angle_gamma   90.00
#
_symmetry.space_group_name_H-M   'P 1'
#
loop_
_entity.id
_entity.type
_entity.pdbx_description
1 polymer ?
#
loop_
_entity_poly.entity_id
_entity_poly.type
_entity_poly.pdbx_seq_one_letter_code
_entity_poly.pdbx_strand_id
1 'polypeptide(L)' 'MNDTTRLQCMSATVTALARHEPRIALQNVDVNWRAGGRAVVTLSGIITETMQNITFSITLRE' A
#
# COMPACT_ATOMS: atom_id res chain seq x y z
N MET A 1 -16.84 6.45 6.30
CA MET A 1 -15.44 6.95 6.28
C MET A 1 -15.08 7.15 4.83
N ASN A 2 -14.78 8.39 4.44
CA ASN A 2 -14.91 8.90 3.07
C ASN A 2 -13.93 8.26 2.07
N ASP A 3 -14.44 7.92 0.87
CA ASP A 3 -13.67 7.49 -0.31
C ASP A 3 -12.45 8.39 -0.58
N THR A 4 -12.60 9.70 -0.35
CA THR A 4 -11.53 10.70 -0.50
C THR A 4 -10.30 10.41 0.38
N THR A 5 -10.51 10.01 1.64
CA THR A 5 -9.41 9.71 2.57
C THR A 5 -8.67 8.45 2.17
N ARG A 6 -9.40 7.43 1.68
CA ARG A 6 -8.80 6.21 1.13
C ARG A 6 -7.95 6.53 -0.09
N LEU A 7 -8.47 7.34 -1.01
CA LEU A 7 -7.77 7.70 -2.24
C LEU A 7 -6.50 8.50 -1.99
N GLN A 8 -6.53 9.45 -1.04
CA GLN A 8 -5.35 10.19 -0.60
C GLN A 8 -4.31 9.30 0.08
N CYS A 9 -4.74 8.36 0.92
CA CYS A 9 -3.82 7.43 1.57
C CYS A 9 -3.15 6.51 0.54
N MET A 10 -3.91 6.01 -0.44
CA MET A 10 -3.37 5.23 -1.55
C MET A 10 -2.34 6.03 -2.36
N SER A 11 -2.66 7.26 -2.77
CA SER A 11 -1.75 8.07 -3.59
C SER A 11 -0.46 8.46 -2.84
N ALA A 12 -0.56 8.80 -1.55
CA ALA A 12 0.59 9.07 -0.70
C ALA A 12 1.49 7.83 -0.56
N THR A 13 0.88 6.66 -0.40
CA THR A 13 1.61 5.39 -0.27
C THR A 13 2.35 5.03 -1.56
N VAL A 14 1.68 5.17 -2.72
CA VAL A 14 2.31 4.94 -4.03
C VAL A 14 3.48 5.91 -4.24
N THR A 15 3.29 7.19 -3.95
CA THR A 15 4.33 8.22 -4.14
C THR A 15 5.54 7.98 -3.23
N ALA A 16 5.29 7.63 -1.97
CA ALA A 16 6.36 7.33 -1.02
C ALA A 16 7.16 6.08 -1.44
N LEU A 17 6.48 5.00 -1.83
CA LEU A 17 7.14 3.76 -2.25
C LEU A 17 7.89 3.93 -3.57
N ALA A 18 7.33 4.64 -4.55
CA ALA A 18 8.04 4.94 -5.80
C ALA A 18 9.32 5.77 -5.55
N ARG A 19 9.32 6.63 -4.53
CA ARG A 19 10.48 7.44 -4.17
C ARG A 19 11.55 6.67 -3.39
N HIS A 20 11.14 5.79 -2.47
CA HIS A 20 12.06 5.12 -1.55
C HIS A 20 12.44 3.69 -1.97
N GLU A 21 11.63 3.02 -2.78
CA GLU A 21 11.84 1.63 -3.22
C GLU A 21 11.58 1.45 -4.73
N PRO A 22 12.38 2.06 -5.62
CA PRO A 22 12.20 1.98 -7.07
C PRO A 22 12.41 0.57 -7.65
N ARG A 23 12.99 -0.35 -6.87
CA ARG A 23 13.17 -1.77 -7.23
C ARG A 23 11.85 -2.56 -7.19
N ILE A 24 10.80 -1.97 -6.64
CA ILE A 24 9.49 -2.61 -6.52
C ILE A 24 8.51 -1.88 -7.45
N ALA A 25 8.06 -2.58 -8.48
CA ALA A 25 6.94 -2.14 -9.30
C ALA A 25 5.63 -2.45 -8.55
N LEU A 26 5.08 -1.42 -7.89
CA LEU A 26 3.82 -1.52 -7.17
C LEU A 26 2.66 -1.70 -8.17
N GLN A 27 1.86 -2.75 -8.00
CA GLN A 27 0.72 -3.03 -8.89
C GLN A 27 -0.61 -2.69 -8.24
N ASN A 28 -0.75 -2.93 -6.93
CA ASN A 28 -1.98 -2.64 -6.22
C ASN A 28 -1.71 -2.19 -4.78
N VAL A 29 -2.52 -1.25 -4.32
CA VAL A 29 -2.56 -0.76 -2.94
C VAL A 29 -4.00 -0.83 -2.50
N ASP A 30 -4.30 -1.66 -1.51
CA ASP A 30 -5.63 -1.70 -0.90
C ASP A 30 -5.55 -1.27 0.56
N VAL A 31 -6.41 -0.32 0.94
CA VAL A 31 -6.52 0.14 2.32
C VAL A 31 -7.88 -0.28 2.86
N ASN A 32 -7.85 -1.21 3.81
CA ASN A 32 -9.04 -1.78 4.43
C ASN A 32 -9.16 -1.29 5.89
N TRP A 33 -10.19 -0.51 6.16
CA TRP A 33 -10.48 -0.02 7.50
C TRP A 33 -11.28 -1.08 8.27
N ARG A 34 -10.72 -1.58 9.36
CA ARG A 34 -11.37 -2.52 10.26
C ARG A 34 -12.04 -1.80 11.42
N ALA A 35 -13.03 -2.46 12.02
CA ALA A 35 -13.69 -1.96 13.22
C ALA A 35 -12.67 -1.67 14.34
N GLY A 36 -12.85 -0.54 15.02
CA GLY A 36 -11.97 -0.08 16.10
C GLY A 36 -10.73 0.71 15.64
N GLY A 37 -10.85 1.52 14.59
CA GLY A 37 -9.82 2.49 14.18
C GLY A 37 -8.59 1.90 13.47
N ARG A 38 -8.54 0.57 13.30
CA ARG A 38 -7.40 -0.11 12.67
C ARG A 38 -7.50 -0.06 11.16
N ALA A 39 -6.44 0.34 10.49
CA ALA A 39 -6.33 0.21 9.03
C ALA A 39 -5.37 -0.91 8.68
N VAL A 40 -5.72 -1.73 7.69
CA VAL A 40 -4.80 -2.70 7.11
C VAL A 40 -4.50 -2.24 5.69
N VAL A 41 -3.23 -1.97 5.42
CA VAL A 41 -2.75 -1.61 4.08
C VAL A 41 -2.12 -2.85 3.48
N THR A 42 -2.67 -3.31 2.37
CA THR A 42 -2.13 -4.41 1.57
C THR A 42 -1.49 -3.85 0.32
N LEU A 43 -0.22 -4.16 0.12
CA LEU A 43 0.60 -3.74 -1.00
C LEU A 43 0.95 -4.99 -1.79
N SER A 44 0.74 -4.98 -3.10
CA SER A 44 1.22 -6.06 -3.95
C SER A 44 1.93 -5.48 -5.16
N GLY A 45 3.03 -6.12 -5.55
CA GLY A 45 3.89 -5.66 -6.62
C GLY A 45 4.81 -6.76 -7.12
N ILE A 46 5.75 -6.37 -7.96
CA ILE A 46 6.77 -7.24 -8.52
C ILE A 46 8.14 -6.61 -8.22
N ILE A 47 9.09 -7.42 -7.75
CA ILE A 47 10.49 -7.01 -7.68
C ILE A 47 11.03 -7.00 -9.11
N THR A 48 11.44 -5.83 -9.60
CA THR A 48 11.81 -5.65 -11.01
C THR A 48 13.09 -6.40 -11.41
N GLU A 49 13.98 -6.67 -10.44
CA GLU A 49 15.23 -7.42 -10.68
C GLU A 49 14.99 -8.93 -10.83
N THR A 50 14.07 -9.51 -10.06
CA THR A 50 13.85 -10.97 -10.01
C THR A 50 12.55 -11.41 -10.65
N MET A 51 11.70 -10.46 -11.08
CA MET A 51 10.35 -10.70 -11.56
C MET A 51 9.46 -11.47 -10.56
N GLN A 52 9.79 -11.41 -9.27
CA GLN A 52 9.04 -12.11 -8.23
C GLN A 52 7.88 -11.27 -7.73
N ASN A 53 6.70 -11.88 -7.63
CA ASN A 53 5.55 -11.27 -6.99
C ASN A 53 5.77 -11.17 -5.48
N ILE A 54 5.50 -9.99 -4.94
CA ILE A 54 5.57 -9.71 -3.52
C ILE A 54 4.23 -9.17 -3.04
N THR A 55 3.86 -9.57 -1.83
CA THR A 55 2.69 -9.05 -1.13
C THR A 55 3.08 -8.71 0.29
N PHE A 56 2.81 -7.49 0.70
CA PHE A 56 3.07 -6.98 2.04
C PHE A 56 1.77 -6.48 2.65
N SER A 57 1.56 -6.78 3.93
CA SER A 57 0.42 -6.29 4.67
C SER A 57 0.90 -5.63 5.95
N ILE A 58 0.51 -4.38 6.15
CA ILE A 58 0.87 -3.58 7.30
C ILE A 58 -0.42 -3.22 8.03
N THR A 59 -0.45 -3.47 9.34
CA THR A 59 -1.55 -3.02 10.20
C THR A 59 -1.16 -1.69 10.83
N LEU A 60 -1.88 -0.63 10.45
CA LEU A 60 -1.82 0.67 11.09
C LEU A 60 -2.75 0.65 12.30
N ARG A 61 -2.19 0.88 13.49
CA ARG A 61 -2.93 1.21 14.71
C ARG A 61 -2.85 2.73 14.91
N GLU A 62 -3.95 3.33 15.37
CA GLU A 62 -3.92 4.70 15.91
C GLU A 62 -3.06 4.76 17.19
#